data_AF-A0A951GYT3-F1
#
_entry.id   AF-A0A951GYT3-F1
#
_cell.length_a   1.000
_cell.length_b   1.000
_cell.length_c   1.000
_cell.angle_alpha   90.00
_cell.angle_beta   90.00
_cell.angle_gamma   90.00
#
_symmetry.space_group_name_H-M   'P 1'
#
loop_
_entity.id
_entity.type
_entity.pdbx_description
1 polymer ?
#
loop_
_entity_poly.entity_id
_entity_poly.type
_entity_poly.pdbx_seq_one_letter_code
_entity_poly.pdbx_strand_id
1 'polypeptide(L)'
;EVASATDREQDAVTATYFSLGSRLELNWLRERIIELPRANRWQALARAALRDDLYSLHRSLTQEVLEAADDGAGSEQAIESWTRSNGAAVQRALGVLADIKASNSYDTATLPVALREVRNLIRAATR
;
A
#
# COMPACT_ATOMS: atom_id res chain seq x y z
N GLU A 1 -2.24 -9.01 15.02
CA GLU A 1 -2.32 -9.78 13.77
C GLU A 1 -1.01 -9.77 13.01
N VAL A 2 -0.56 -8.67 12.39
CA VAL A 2 0.73 -8.65 11.64
C VAL A 2 1.93 -9.00 12.54
N ALA A 3 2.09 -8.36 13.70
CA ALA A 3 3.17 -8.68 14.66
C ALA A 3 3.22 -10.16 15.04
N SER A 4 2.04 -10.75 15.29
CA SER A 4 1.89 -12.18 15.62
C SER A 4 2.16 -13.10 14.42
N ALA A 5 1.85 -12.65 13.20
CA ALA A 5 2.06 -13.41 11.98
C ALA A 5 3.52 -13.43 11.54
N THR A 6 4.27 -12.36 11.82
CA THR A 6 5.68 -12.22 11.40
C THR A 6 6.70 -12.45 12.51
N ASP A 7 6.25 -12.75 13.73
CA ASP A 7 7.09 -12.83 14.95
C ASP A 7 7.98 -11.58 15.14
N ARG A 8 7.43 -10.40 14.86
CA ARG A 8 8.14 -9.10 14.99
C ARG A 8 7.53 -8.25 16.09
N GLU A 9 8.37 -7.44 16.72
CA GLU A 9 7.93 -6.44 17.69
C GLU A 9 6.96 -5.42 17.09
N GLN A 10 6.00 -4.95 17.88
CA GLN A 10 4.98 -4.00 17.43
C GLN A 10 5.58 -2.69 16.89
N ASP A 11 6.69 -2.23 17.46
CA ASP A 11 7.37 -1.01 17.02
C ASP A 11 8.01 -1.19 15.64
N ALA A 12 8.62 -2.35 15.37
CA ALA A 12 9.17 -2.69 14.06
C ALA A 12 8.06 -2.78 12.99
N VAL A 13 6.92 -3.39 13.33
CA VAL A 13 5.74 -3.45 12.45
C VAL A 13 5.21 -2.05 12.15
N THR A 14 5.09 -1.21 13.16
CA THR A 14 4.58 0.16 13.03
C THR A 14 5.50 1.01 12.18
N ALA A 15 6.80 0.97 12.44
CA ALA A 15 7.80 1.68 11.65
C ALA A 15 7.77 1.22 10.18
N THR A 16 7.74 -0.10 9.95
CA THR A 16 7.66 -0.66 8.59
C THR A 16 6.38 -0.22 7.88
N TYR A 17 5.23 -0.29 8.56
CA TYR A 17 3.96 0.16 8.02
C TYR A 17 4.02 1.62 7.56
N PHE A 18 4.46 2.55 8.41
CA PHE A 18 4.49 3.98 8.04
C PHE A 18 5.53 4.30 6.97
N SER A 19 6.74 3.74 7.05
CA SER A 19 7.79 3.95 6.04
C SER A 19 7.37 3.40 4.69
N LEU A 20 6.80 2.18 4.65
CA LEU A 20 6.32 1.56 3.42
C LEU A 20 5.16 2.36 2.81
N GLY A 21 4.23 2.82 3.64
CA GLY A 21 3.09 3.63 3.19
C GLY A 21 3.52 4.95 2.56
N SER A 22 4.62 5.53 3.01
CA SER A 22 5.23 6.71 2.40
C SER A 22 5.95 6.35 1.10
N ARG A 23 6.76 5.29 1.10
CA ARG A 23 7.56 4.83 -0.05
C ARG A 23 6.72 4.41 -1.26
N LEU A 24 5.56 3.82 -1.00
CA LEU A 24 4.62 3.33 -2.01
C LEU A 24 3.44 4.29 -2.28
N GLU A 25 3.50 5.52 -1.77
CA GLU A 25 2.48 6.56 -2.01
C GLU A 25 1.07 6.18 -1.52
N LEU A 26 0.98 5.26 -0.55
CA LEU A 26 -0.29 4.82 0.05
C LEU A 26 -0.91 5.91 0.92
N ASN A 27 -0.07 6.77 1.52
CA ASN A 27 -0.52 7.94 2.25
C ASN A 27 -1.30 8.91 1.35
N TRP A 28 -0.76 9.18 0.15
CA TRP A 28 -1.43 10.03 -0.83
C TRP A 28 -2.75 9.41 -1.31
N LEU A 29 -2.78 8.09 -1.58
CA LEU A 29 -4.03 7.41 -1.95
C LEU A 29 -5.08 7.52 -0.86
N ARG A 30 -4.70 7.35 0.41
CA ARG A 30 -5.60 7.50 1.55
C ARG A 30 -6.23 8.89 1.57
N GLU A 31 -5.44 9.94 1.38
CA GLU A 31 -5.93 11.33 1.35
C GLU A 31 -6.95 11.53 0.24
N ARG A 32 -6.65 11.09 -0.99
CA ARG A 32 -7.57 11.24 -2.13
C ARG A 32 -8.87 10.46 -1.92
N ILE A 33 -8.80 9.25 -1.34
CA ILE A 33 -10.00 8.48 -0.95
C ILE A 33 -10.81 9.25 0.12
N ILE A 34 -10.14 9.92 1.07
CA ILE A 34 -10.79 10.73 2.10
C ILE A 34 -11.45 12.00 1.51
N GLU A 35 -10.95 12.51 0.40
CA GLU A 35 -11.53 13.68 -0.28
C GLU A 35 -12.70 13.35 -1.20
N LEU A 36 -12.91 12.06 -1.54
CA LEU A 36 -14.03 11.65 -2.37
C LEU A 36 -15.38 12.16 -1.81
N PRO A 37 -16.27 12.65 -2.68
CA PRO A 37 -17.55 13.22 -2.30
C PRO A 37 -18.44 12.18 -1.61
N ARG A 38 -19.33 12.68 -0.74
CA ARG A 38 -20.34 11.87 -0.03
C ARG A 38 -21.75 12.36 -0.33
N ALA A 39 -22.02 12.75 -1.58
CA ALA A 39 -23.30 13.37 -1.94
C ALA A 39 -24.48 12.40 -1.81
N ASN A 40 -24.24 11.09 -1.77
CA ASN A 40 -25.27 10.09 -1.48
C ASN A 40 -24.72 8.85 -0.74
N ARG A 41 -25.63 7.98 -0.29
CA ARG A 41 -25.33 6.73 0.42
C ARG A 41 -24.36 5.83 -0.35
N TRP A 42 -24.50 5.70 -1.66
CA TRP A 42 -23.67 4.81 -2.47
C TRP A 42 -22.23 5.32 -2.59
N GLN A 43 -22.05 6.64 -2.73
CA GLN A 43 -20.73 7.26 -2.71
C GLN A 43 -20.05 7.10 -1.35
N ALA A 44 -20.79 7.24 -0.25
CA ALA A 44 -20.25 6.98 1.09
C ALA A 44 -19.80 5.51 1.25
N LEU A 45 -20.57 4.55 0.75
CA LEU A 45 -20.21 3.13 0.75
C LEU A 45 -18.99 2.83 -0.14
N ALA A 46 -18.94 3.38 -1.35
CA ALA A 46 -17.81 3.21 -2.26
C ALA A 46 -16.51 3.74 -1.64
N ARG A 47 -16.56 4.91 -1.01
CA ARG A 47 -15.42 5.48 -0.29
C ARG A 47 -14.99 4.61 0.89
N ALA A 48 -15.94 4.08 1.67
CA ALA A 48 -15.61 3.17 2.78
C ALA A 48 -14.92 1.92 2.26
N ALA A 49 -15.45 1.29 1.20
CA ALA A 49 -14.86 0.11 0.58
C ALA A 49 -13.43 0.37 0.08
N LEU A 50 -13.18 1.49 -0.61
CA LEU A 50 -11.84 1.85 -1.08
C LEU A 50 -10.85 2.05 0.06
N ARG A 51 -11.29 2.68 1.16
CA ARG A 51 -10.44 2.87 2.34
C ARG A 51 -10.10 1.55 3.01
N ASP A 52 -11.10 0.66 3.14
CA ASP A 52 -10.92 -0.64 3.77
C ASP A 52 -9.99 -1.54 2.92
N ASP A 53 -10.16 -1.50 1.59
CA ASP A 53 -9.23 -2.12 0.64
C ASP A 53 -7.81 -1.60 0.80
N LEU A 54 -7.61 -0.28 0.85
CA LEU A 54 -6.30 0.31 1.04
C LEU A 54 -5.63 -0.16 2.34
N TYR A 55 -6.35 -0.17 3.45
CA TYR A 55 -5.82 -0.64 4.73
C TYR A 55 -5.54 -2.15 4.74
N SER A 56 -6.32 -2.95 4.03
CA SER A 56 -6.02 -4.37 3.83
C SER A 56 -4.71 -4.53 3.05
N LEU A 57 -4.56 -3.83 1.92
CA LEU A 57 -3.37 -3.91 1.08
C LEU A 57 -2.12 -3.46 1.83
N HIS A 58 -2.22 -2.36 2.59
CA HIS A 58 -1.09 -1.83 3.35
C HIS A 58 -0.64 -2.82 4.44
N ARG A 59 -1.58 -3.44 5.17
CA ARG A 59 -1.26 -4.48 6.14
C ARG A 59 -0.62 -5.70 5.49
N SER A 60 -1.17 -6.20 4.38
CA SER A 60 -0.61 -7.34 3.66
C SER A 60 0.81 -7.08 3.14
N LEU A 61 1.06 -5.90 2.55
CA LEU A 61 2.41 -5.52 2.10
C LEU A 61 3.38 -5.37 3.27
N THR A 62 2.93 -4.84 4.40
CA THR A 62 3.77 -4.73 5.61
C THR A 62 4.17 -6.11 6.12
N GLN A 63 3.22 -7.05 6.16
CA GLN A 63 3.48 -8.42 6.54
C GLN A 63 4.50 -9.07 5.59
N GLU A 64 4.29 -8.95 4.28
CA GLU A 64 5.17 -9.52 3.26
C GLU A 64 6.61 -8.98 3.32
N VAL A 65 6.77 -7.67 3.54
CA VAL A 65 8.09 -7.05 3.74
C VAL A 65 8.81 -7.63 4.95
N LEU A 66 8.08 -7.86 6.06
CA LEU A 66 8.65 -8.38 7.29
C LEU A 66 8.94 -9.89 7.23
N GLU A 67 8.12 -10.66 6.51
CA GLU A 67 8.32 -12.10 6.26
C GLU A 67 9.51 -12.35 5.33
N ALA A 68 9.75 -11.47 4.37
CA ALA A 68 10.89 -11.55 3.45
C ALA A 68 12.20 -11.00 4.04
N ALA A 69 12.16 -10.36 5.21
CA ALA A 69 13.32 -9.75 5.84
C ALA A 69 14.10 -10.75 6.69
N ASP A 70 15.43 -10.67 6.64
CA ASP A 70 16.30 -11.47 7.50
C ASP A 70 16.04 -11.18 9.00
N ASP A 71 16.35 -12.16 9.85
CA ASP A 71 16.24 -12.01 11.30
C ASP A 71 17.10 -10.83 11.80
N GLY A 72 16.50 -9.97 12.62
CA GLY A 72 17.16 -8.76 13.13
C GLY A 72 17.34 -7.61 12.13
N ALA A 73 16.92 -7.74 10.86
CA ALA A 73 16.92 -6.63 9.92
C ALA A 73 16.04 -5.48 10.43
N GLY A 74 16.57 -4.25 10.37
CA GLY A 74 15.80 -3.05 10.70
C GLY A 74 14.74 -2.75 9.62
N SER A 75 13.69 -2.02 10.00
CA SER A 75 12.54 -1.70 9.14
C SER A 75 12.92 -1.12 7.76
N GLU A 76 13.88 -0.18 7.73
CA GLU A 76 14.32 0.43 6.47
C GLU A 76 15.04 -0.57 5.57
N GLN A 77 15.89 -1.42 6.16
CA GLN A 77 16.63 -2.45 5.44
C GLN A 77 15.68 -3.53 4.87
N ALA A 78 14.67 -3.92 5.64
CA ALA A 78 13.61 -4.82 5.20
C ALA A 78 12.87 -4.26 3.98
N ILE A 79 12.44 -2.99 4.05
CA ILE A 79 11.75 -2.30 2.94
C ILE A 79 12.66 -2.20 1.71
N GLU A 80 13.92 -1.84 1.88
CA GLU A 80 14.86 -1.70 0.77
C GLU A 80 15.11 -3.05 0.08
N SER A 81 15.35 -4.10 0.85
CA SER A 81 15.56 -5.45 0.34
C SER A 81 14.35 -5.92 -0.47
N TRP A 82 13.15 -5.83 0.12
CA TRP A 82 11.91 -6.19 -0.55
C TRP A 82 11.67 -5.36 -1.82
N THR A 83 11.92 -4.04 -1.76
CA THR A 83 11.74 -3.14 -2.91
C THR A 83 12.69 -3.51 -4.05
N ARG A 84 13.94 -3.90 -3.73
CA ARG A 84 14.94 -4.31 -4.71
C ARG A 84 14.53 -5.61 -5.40
N SER A 85 14.10 -6.60 -4.63
CA SER A 85 13.60 -7.89 -5.16
C SER A 85 12.35 -7.71 -6.03
N ASN A 86 11.50 -6.74 -5.71
CA ASN A 86 10.25 -6.46 -6.43
C ASN A 86 10.35 -5.25 -7.38
N GLY A 87 11.56 -4.82 -7.76
CA GLY A 87 11.80 -3.52 -8.39
C GLY A 87 10.94 -3.24 -9.62
N ALA A 88 10.80 -4.20 -10.54
CA ALA A 88 9.98 -4.04 -11.74
C ALA A 88 8.48 -3.91 -11.44
N ALA A 89 7.97 -4.59 -10.41
CA ALA A 89 6.57 -4.47 -9.99
C ALA A 89 6.34 -3.12 -9.30
N VAL A 90 7.23 -2.73 -8.38
CA VAL A 90 7.18 -1.45 -7.67
C VAL A 90 7.26 -0.27 -8.64
N GLN A 91 8.18 -0.29 -9.61
CA GLN A 91 8.31 0.77 -10.61
C GLN A 91 7.04 0.93 -11.44
N ARG A 92 6.43 -0.18 -11.89
CA ARG A 92 5.17 -0.11 -12.65
C ARG A 92 4.03 0.47 -11.81
N ALA A 93 3.88 0.03 -10.57
CA ALA A 93 2.85 0.57 -9.68
C ALA A 93 3.03 2.07 -9.44
N LEU A 94 4.26 2.50 -9.10
CA LEU A 94 4.57 3.91 -8.90
C LEU A 94 4.40 4.76 -10.17
N GLY A 95 4.69 4.20 -11.35
CA GLY A 95 4.43 4.86 -12.64
C GLY A 95 2.95 5.13 -12.87
N VAL A 96 2.08 4.14 -12.65
CA VAL A 96 0.63 4.34 -12.77
C VAL A 96 0.11 5.35 -11.75
N LEU A 97 0.61 5.30 -10.51
CA LEU A 97 0.26 6.30 -9.50
C LEU A 97 0.71 7.72 -9.91
N ALA A 98 1.88 7.85 -10.53
CA ALA A 98 2.37 9.13 -11.05
C ALA A 98 1.49 9.66 -12.20
N ASP A 99 1.06 8.80 -13.13
CA ASP A 99 0.14 9.18 -14.21
C ASP A 99 -1.21 9.66 -13.67
N ILE A 100 -1.75 8.95 -12.67
CA ILE A 100 -3.01 9.37 -12.00
C ILE A 100 -2.82 10.72 -11.30
N LYS A 101 -1.71 10.92 -10.58
CA LYS A 101 -1.36 12.22 -9.96
C LYS A 101 -1.29 13.33 -11.01
N ALA A 102 -0.64 13.09 -12.15
CA ALA A 102 -0.51 14.07 -13.23
C ALA A 102 -1.86 14.43 -13.87
N SER A 103 -2.82 13.48 -13.89
CA SER A 103 -4.14 13.72 -14.45
C SER A 103 -4.99 14.73 -13.66
N ASN A 104 -4.69 14.96 -12.38
CA ASN A 104 -5.50 15.75 -11.44
C ASN A 104 -6.98 15.34 -11.35
N SER A 105 -7.33 14.12 -11.79
CA SER A 105 -8.68 13.56 -11.69
C SER A 105 -8.71 12.40 -10.70
N TYR A 106 -9.24 12.66 -9.50
CA TYR A 106 -9.30 11.68 -8.40
C TYR A 106 -10.75 11.35 -8.10
N ASP A 107 -11.26 10.32 -8.74
CA ASP A 107 -12.66 9.94 -8.66
C ASP A 107 -12.82 8.44 -8.41
N THR A 108 -14.07 8.00 -8.44
CA THR A 108 -14.45 6.59 -8.26
C THR A 108 -14.03 5.69 -9.43
N ALA A 109 -13.47 6.23 -10.51
CA ALA A 109 -12.92 5.47 -11.62
C ALA A 109 -11.38 5.35 -11.55
N THR A 110 -10.68 6.40 -11.13
CA THR A 110 -9.19 6.39 -11.09
C THR A 110 -8.60 5.76 -9.84
N LEU A 111 -9.18 6.00 -8.65
CA LEU A 111 -8.64 5.46 -7.40
C LEU A 111 -8.70 3.92 -7.27
N PRO A 112 -9.74 3.21 -7.77
CA PRO A 112 -9.71 1.74 -7.81
C PRO A 112 -8.59 1.19 -8.70
N VAL A 113 -8.23 1.89 -9.79
CA VAL A 113 -7.12 1.49 -10.67
C VAL A 113 -5.80 1.57 -9.91
N ALA A 114 -5.56 2.64 -9.15
CA ALA A 114 -4.38 2.74 -8.31
C ALA A 114 -4.31 1.62 -7.25
N LEU A 115 -5.42 1.32 -6.57
CA LEU A 115 -5.47 0.21 -5.61
C LEU A 115 -5.22 -1.15 -6.27
N ARG A 116 -5.65 -1.34 -7.53
CA ARG A 116 -5.34 -2.56 -8.28
C ARG A 116 -3.84 -2.71 -8.52
N GLU A 117 -3.15 -1.64 -8.86
CA GLU A 117 -1.71 -1.70 -9.08
C GLU A 117 -0.93 -1.95 -7.77
N VAL A 118 -1.37 -1.38 -6.65
CA VAL A 118 -0.85 -1.74 -5.32
C VAL A 118 -1.11 -3.22 -5.01
N ARG A 119 -2.31 -3.74 -5.32
CA ARG A 119 -2.65 -5.16 -5.12
C ARG A 119 -1.79 -6.10 -5.96
N ASN A 120 -1.35 -5.66 -7.14
CA ASN A 120 -0.47 -6.45 -8.00
C ASN A 120 0.93 -6.65 -7.38
N LEU A 121 1.35 -5.79 -6.44
CA LEU A 121 2.61 -5.95 -5.71
C LEU A 121 2.60 -7.20 -4.84
N ILE A 122 1.50 -7.46 -4.12
CA ILE A 122 1.35 -8.63 -3.24
C ILE A 122 1.49 -9.95 -4.04
N ARG A 123 1.00 -9.96 -5.27
CA ARG A 123 1.04 -11.15 -6.14
C ARG A 123 2.39 -11.35 -6.83
N ALA A 124 3.22 -10.31 -6.89
CA ALA A 124 4.50 -10.37 -7.57
C ALA A 124 5.55 -11.11 -6.73
N ALA A 125 5.51 -10.98 -5.39
CA ALA A 125 6.47 -11.60 -4.50
C ALA A 125 6.23 -13.10 -4.24
N THR A 126 5.03 -13.62 -4.55
CA THR A 126 4.73 -15.07 -4.44
C THR A 126 5.25 -15.88 -5.65
N ARG A 127 6.00 -15.28 -6.58
CA ARG A 127 6.61 -15.95 -7.74
C ARG A 127 8.12 -15.83 -7.70
#